data_AF-A0A0S8KE32-F1
#
_entry.id   AF-A0A0S8KE32-F1
#
_cell.length_a   1.000
_cell.length_b   1.000
_cell.length_c   1.000
_cell.angle_alpha   90.00
_cell.angle_beta   90.00
_cell.angle_gamma   90.00
#
_symmetry.space_group_name_H-M   'P 1'
#
loop_
_entity.id
_entity.type
_entity.pdbx_description
1 polymer ?
#
loop_
_entity_poly.entity_id
_entity_poly.type
_entity_poly.pdbx_seq_one_letter_code
_entity_poly.pdbx_strand_id
1 'polypeptide(L)'
;MIQRTQYRRKAVAKEEASKANRKWRPAPDELVRTFEQALQQLPEATRRKMFGYPCAFAGGHMFTGIHQESMFLRLSDEDRAAFLELDGASRFEPSPGRVMHEYVVVPEAMLGSEEQLDLWFQKAFAYAKSLPPKPPKKRRSKRAR
;
A
#
# COMPACT_ATOMS: atom_id res chain seq x y z
N MET A 1 31.42 13.02 -24.63
CA MET A 1 30.85 11.69 -24.26
C MET A 1 31.02 11.36 -22.76
N ILE A 2 30.95 12.34 -21.83
CA ILE A 2 31.39 12.17 -20.41
C ILE A 2 30.28 12.47 -19.37
N GLN A 3 29.12 13.00 -19.80
CA GLN A 3 28.04 13.44 -18.90
C GLN A 3 27.16 12.29 -18.36
N ARG A 4 27.16 11.12 -19.02
CA ARG A 4 26.22 10.00 -18.74
C ARG A 4 26.60 9.17 -17.51
N THR A 5 27.90 9.08 -17.19
CA THR A 5 28.43 8.25 -16.09
C THR A 5 28.23 8.91 -14.72
N GLN A 6 28.29 10.24 -14.69
CA GLN A 6 28.14 11.03 -13.46
C GLN A 6 26.69 11.07 -12.97
N TYR A 7 25.72 11.04 -13.88
CA TYR A 7 24.29 11.00 -13.53
C TYR A 7 23.90 9.66 -12.90
N ARG A 8 24.42 8.54 -13.44
CA ARG A 8 24.17 7.19 -12.91
C ARG A 8 24.77 7.00 -11.51
N ARG A 9 25.99 7.50 -11.28
CA ARG A 9 26.63 7.45 -9.95
C ARG A 9 25.92 8.31 -8.90
N LYS A 10 25.46 9.51 -9.27
CA LYS A 10 24.68 10.37 -8.35
C LYS A 10 23.29 9.82 -8.06
N ALA A 11 22.63 9.17 -9.03
CA ALA A 11 21.34 8.52 -8.83
C ALA A 11 21.44 7.31 -7.88
N VAL A 12 22.43 6.44 -8.09
CA VAL A 12 22.69 5.28 -7.21
C VAL A 12 23.09 5.74 -5.80
N ALA A 13 23.98 6.72 -5.66
CA ALA A 13 24.37 7.24 -4.35
C ALA A 13 23.23 7.95 -3.60
N LYS A 14 22.32 8.62 -4.31
CA LYS A 14 21.11 9.23 -3.71
C LYS A 14 20.08 8.17 -3.33
N GLU A 15 20.00 7.08 -4.09
CA GLU A 15 19.18 5.91 -3.78
C GLU A 15 19.70 5.17 -2.54
N GLU A 16 21.03 4.99 -2.43
CA GLU A 16 21.68 4.37 -1.27
C GLU A 16 21.68 5.27 -0.02
N ALA A 17 21.88 6.58 -0.17
CA ALA A 17 21.75 7.51 0.95
C ALA A 17 20.29 7.66 1.42
N SER A 18 19.31 7.50 0.52
CA SER A 18 17.90 7.39 0.89
C SER A 18 17.56 6.04 1.54
N LYS A 19 18.33 4.98 1.29
CA LYS A 19 18.23 3.68 1.99
C LYS A 19 18.83 3.75 3.40
N ALA A 20 19.89 4.52 3.60
CA ALA A 20 20.63 4.60 4.87
C ALA A 20 20.00 5.46 5.98
N ASN A 21 19.07 6.38 5.66
CA ASN A 21 18.42 7.27 6.67
C ASN A 21 16.89 7.13 6.74
N ARG A 22 16.31 6.03 6.24
CA ARG A 22 14.88 5.76 6.46
C ARG A 22 14.71 4.82 7.63
N LYS A 23 13.87 5.23 8.58
CA LYS A 23 13.26 4.35 9.58
C LYS A 23 12.59 3.10 8.97
N TRP A 24 12.36 3.08 7.65
CA TRP A 24 11.64 2.03 6.93
C TRP A 24 12.33 1.62 5.61
N ARG A 25 12.50 0.31 5.39
CA ARG A 25 13.11 -0.28 4.18
C ARG A 25 12.24 -0.03 2.93
N PRO A 26 12.79 0.36 1.78
CA PRO A 26 11.97 0.54 0.57
C PRO A 26 11.24 -0.75 0.19
N ALA A 27 10.11 -0.61 -0.52
CA ALA A 27 9.38 -1.76 -1.02
C ALA A 27 10.12 -2.44 -2.17
N PRO A 28 10.05 -3.77 -2.30
CA PRO A 28 10.55 -4.48 -3.48
C PRO A 28 9.88 -3.97 -4.76
N ASP A 29 10.66 -3.79 -5.83
CA ASP A 29 10.15 -3.26 -7.10
C ASP A 29 9.08 -4.17 -7.73
N GLU A 30 9.21 -5.48 -7.59
CA GLU A 30 8.21 -6.44 -8.08
C GLU A 30 6.88 -6.29 -7.34
N LEU A 31 6.92 -6.15 -6.00
CA LEU A 31 5.72 -5.92 -5.20
C LEU A 31 4.99 -4.64 -5.63
N VAL A 32 5.75 -3.58 -5.92
CA VAL A 32 5.19 -2.32 -6.45
C VAL A 32 4.56 -2.52 -7.83
N ARG A 33 5.17 -3.31 -8.72
CA ARG A 33 4.60 -3.62 -10.04
C ARG A 33 3.31 -4.42 -9.92
N THR A 34 3.27 -5.47 -9.11
CA THR A 34 2.07 -6.27 -8.84
C THR A 34 0.95 -5.39 -8.30
N PHE A 35 1.27 -4.50 -7.35
CA PHE A 35 0.32 -3.52 -6.82
C PHE A 35 -0.22 -2.58 -7.92
N GLU A 36 0.65 -2.06 -8.78
CA GLU A 36 0.25 -1.17 -9.86
C GLU A 36 -0.61 -1.87 -10.91
N GLN A 37 -0.32 -3.14 -11.22
CA GLN A 37 -1.10 -3.98 -12.14
C GLN A 37 -2.51 -4.25 -11.60
N ALA A 38 -2.64 -4.71 -10.36
CA ALA A 38 -3.94 -4.95 -9.73
C ALA A 38 -4.81 -3.68 -9.69
N LEU A 39 -4.19 -2.50 -9.53
CA LEU A 39 -4.91 -1.22 -9.56
C LEU A 39 -5.34 -0.77 -10.96
N GLN A 40 -4.90 -1.39 -12.05
CA GLN A 40 -5.40 -1.09 -13.40
C GLN A 40 -6.85 -1.54 -13.56
N GLN A 41 -7.25 -2.60 -12.84
CA GLN A 41 -8.62 -3.12 -12.81
C GLN A 41 -9.59 -2.24 -12.01
N LEU A 42 -9.06 -1.26 -11.27
CA LEU A 42 -9.83 -0.36 -10.38
C LEU A 42 -9.60 1.11 -10.77
N PRO A 43 -10.11 1.59 -11.91
CA PRO A 43 -9.82 2.94 -12.42
C PRO A 43 -10.33 4.07 -11.52
N GLU A 44 -11.33 3.80 -10.68
CA GLU A 44 -11.87 4.73 -9.69
C GLU A 44 -10.99 4.88 -8.43
N ALA A 45 -9.99 4.00 -8.25
CA ALA A 45 -9.10 4.06 -7.10
C ALA A 45 -8.12 5.24 -7.21
N THR A 46 -8.08 6.06 -6.17
CA THR A 46 -7.11 7.17 -6.09
C THR A 46 -5.82 6.71 -5.44
N ARG A 47 -4.67 7.15 -5.97
CA ARG A 47 -3.34 6.71 -5.53
C ARG A 47 -2.65 7.82 -4.75
N ARG A 48 -2.07 7.51 -3.59
CA ARG A 48 -1.25 8.46 -2.80
C ARG A 48 -0.11 7.71 -2.13
N LYS A 49 0.92 8.44 -1.73
CA LYS A 49 1.98 7.87 -0.89
C LYS A 49 1.68 8.10 0.59
N MET A 50 1.80 7.05 1.40
CA MET A 50 1.84 7.15 2.86
C MET A 50 3.18 6.62 3.35
N PHE A 51 3.89 7.41 4.16
CA PHE A 51 5.21 7.04 4.71
C PHE A 51 6.25 6.60 3.66
N GLY A 52 6.10 7.10 2.42
CA GLY A 52 6.99 6.77 1.30
C GLY A 52 6.54 5.58 0.44
N TYR A 53 5.48 4.86 0.83
CA TYR A 53 4.96 3.71 0.11
C TYR A 53 3.68 4.03 -0.67
N PRO A 54 3.41 3.33 -1.78
CA PRO A 54 2.15 3.48 -2.52
C PRO A 54 0.97 2.91 -1.72
N CYS A 55 -0.13 3.66 -1.71
CA CYS A 55 -1.42 3.24 -1.16
C CYS A 55 -2.55 3.67 -2.11
N ALA A 56 -3.65 2.93 -2.08
CA ALA A 56 -4.84 3.26 -2.85
C ALA A 56 -6.07 3.45 -1.97
N PHE A 57 -6.97 4.31 -2.45
CA PHE A 57 -8.13 4.77 -1.72
C PHE A 57 -9.36 4.78 -2.60
N ALA A 58 -10.49 4.42 -2.01
CA ALA A 58 -11.81 4.51 -2.60
C ALA A 58 -12.70 5.34 -1.67
N GLY A 59 -13.43 6.32 -2.20
CA GLY A 59 -14.28 7.19 -1.37
C GLY A 59 -13.56 7.95 -0.24
N GLY A 60 -12.23 8.15 -0.34
CA GLY A 60 -11.42 8.76 0.72
C GLY A 60 -10.97 7.79 1.84
N HIS A 61 -11.27 6.51 1.71
CA HIS A 61 -10.85 5.43 2.61
C HIS A 61 -9.72 4.62 1.97
N MET A 62 -8.63 4.40 2.71
CA MET A 62 -7.55 3.53 2.25
C MET A 62 -8.06 2.10 2.26
N PHE A 63 -7.88 1.38 1.16
CA PHE A 63 -8.29 -0.02 1.04
C PHE A 63 -7.12 -0.96 0.77
N THR A 64 -6.00 -0.44 0.28
CA THR A 64 -4.79 -1.23 0.06
C THR A 64 -3.55 -0.34 0.09
N GLY A 65 -2.40 -0.96 0.29
CA GLY A 65 -1.10 -0.33 0.17
C GLY A 65 0.04 -1.30 0.36
N ILE A 66 1.25 -0.78 0.17
CA ILE A 66 2.47 -1.48 0.52
C ILE A 66 3.06 -0.85 1.78
N HIS A 67 3.68 -1.66 2.62
CA HIS A 67 4.53 -1.21 3.71
C HIS A 67 5.69 -2.18 3.86
N GLN A 68 6.91 -1.68 3.61
CA GLN A 68 8.12 -2.51 3.46
C GLN A 68 7.88 -3.65 2.44
N GLU A 69 7.89 -4.90 2.89
CA GLU A 69 7.77 -6.11 2.07
C GLU A 69 6.33 -6.65 2.04
N SER A 70 5.38 -5.98 2.70
CA SER A 70 4.00 -6.44 2.81
C SER A 70 3.06 -5.60 1.97
N MET A 71 2.21 -6.26 1.19
CA MET A 71 0.98 -5.68 0.66
C MET A 71 -0.16 -5.98 1.63
N PHE A 72 -1.06 -5.03 1.86
CA PHE A 72 -2.16 -5.21 2.79
C PHE A 72 -3.49 -4.78 2.17
N LEU A 73 -4.59 -5.35 2.67
CA LEU A 73 -5.96 -5.04 2.26
C LEU A 73 -6.81 -4.65 3.47
N ARG A 74 -7.71 -3.69 3.29
CA ARG A 74 -8.80 -3.42 4.24
C ARG A 74 -10.04 -4.17 3.77
N LEU A 75 -10.57 -5.01 4.63
CA LEU A 75 -11.72 -5.86 4.31
C LEU A 75 -12.87 -5.64 5.28
N SER A 76 -14.08 -5.97 4.82
CA SER A 76 -15.26 -6.09 5.67
C SER A 76 -15.02 -7.14 6.77
N ASP A 77 -15.81 -7.15 7.83
CA ASP A 77 -15.63 -8.12 8.90
C ASP A 77 -15.79 -9.57 8.43
N GLU A 78 -16.75 -9.80 7.53
CA GLU A 78 -17.03 -11.10 6.91
C GLU A 78 -15.88 -11.52 5.97
N ASP A 79 -15.51 -10.68 5.01
CA ASP A 79 -14.43 -10.99 4.07
C ASP A 79 -13.09 -11.18 4.79
N ARG A 80 -12.85 -10.40 5.85
CA ARG A 80 -11.64 -10.51 6.65
C ARG A 80 -11.58 -11.83 7.41
N ALA A 81 -12.71 -12.30 7.96
CA ALA A 81 -12.76 -13.60 8.61
C ALA A 81 -12.41 -14.71 7.60
N ALA A 82 -13.04 -14.69 6.42
CA ALA A 82 -12.72 -15.63 5.35
C ALA A 82 -11.27 -15.54 4.86
N PHE A 83 -10.72 -14.33 4.77
CA PHE A 83 -9.34 -14.12 4.32
C PHE A 83 -8.31 -14.66 5.32
N LEU A 84 -8.59 -14.56 6.62
CA LEU A 84 -7.68 -15.02 7.68
C LEU A 84 -7.62 -16.55 7.79
N GLU A 85 -8.52 -17.29 7.14
CA GLU A 85 -8.43 -18.75 7.01
C GLU A 85 -7.45 -19.19 5.91
N LEU A 86 -6.96 -18.27 5.08
CA LEU A 86 -5.96 -18.57 4.04
C LEU A 86 -4.58 -18.78 4.67
N ASP A 87 -3.84 -19.75 4.14
CA ASP A 87 -2.47 -20.00 4.60
C ASP A 87 -1.57 -18.77 4.35
N GLY A 88 -0.78 -18.40 5.36
CA GLY A 88 0.06 -17.21 5.35
C GLY A 88 -0.68 -15.87 5.52
N ALA A 89 -2.01 -15.85 5.67
CA ALA A 89 -2.74 -14.64 5.97
C ALA A 89 -2.55 -14.22 7.43
N SER A 90 -2.47 -12.92 7.67
CA SER A 90 -2.31 -12.38 9.02
C SER A 90 -2.87 -10.97 9.11
N ARG A 91 -3.09 -10.49 10.33
CA ARG A 91 -3.48 -9.09 10.54
C ARG A 91 -2.31 -8.17 10.22
N PHE A 92 -2.59 -7.03 9.64
CA PHE A 92 -1.56 -6.05 9.32
C PHE A 92 -1.09 -5.31 10.59
N GLU A 93 0.23 -5.37 10.83
CA GLU A 93 0.90 -4.72 11.94
C GLU A 93 2.06 -3.86 11.43
N PRO A 94 1.84 -2.56 11.11
CA PRO A 94 2.90 -1.69 10.57
C PRO A 94 4.05 -1.41 11.53
N SER A 95 3.85 -1.59 12.84
CA SER A 95 4.90 -1.46 13.85
C SER A 95 4.58 -2.34 15.05
N PRO A 96 5.60 -2.86 15.76
CA PRO A 96 5.42 -3.72 16.93
C PRO A 96 4.38 -3.20 17.92
N GLY A 97 3.37 -4.03 18.22
CA GLY A 97 2.26 -3.73 19.12
C GLY A 97 1.16 -2.82 18.55
N ARG A 98 1.17 -2.50 17.25
CA ARG A 98 0.15 -1.64 16.60
C ARG A 98 -0.58 -2.36 15.49
N VAL A 99 -1.39 -3.35 15.85
CA VAL A 99 -2.23 -4.09 14.91
C VAL A 99 -3.34 -3.18 14.37
N MET A 100 -3.54 -3.20 13.05
CA MET A 100 -4.67 -2.56 12.38
C MET A 100 -5.75 -3.60 12.11
N HIS A 101 -6.75 -3.68 12.98
CA HIS A 101 -7.70 -4.81 13.01
C HIS A 101 -8.55 -5.00 11.74
N GLU A 102 -8.81 -3.95 10.97
CA GLU A 102 -9.54 -4.04 9.70
C GLU A 102 -8.66 -4.46 8.51
N TYR A 103 -7.35 -4.58 8.73
CA TYR A 103 -6.37 -4.77 7.67
C TYR A 103 -5.68 -6.12 7.81
N VAL A 104 -5.45 -6.76 6.66
CA VAL A 104 -4.78 -8.06 6.54
C VAL A 104 -3.61 -7.97 5.57
N VAL A 105 -2.59 -8.79 5.79
CA VAL A 105 -1.44 -8.94 4.89
C VAL A 105 -1.79 -9.94 3.80
N VAL A 106 -1.53 -9.58 2.55
CA VAL A 106 -1.69 -10.47 1.40
C VAL A 106 -0.62 -11.56 1.46
N PRO A 107 -1.00 -12.86 1.45
CA PRO A 107 -0.03 -13.96 1.44
C PRO A 107 0.87 -13.91 0.20
N GLU A 108 2.13 -14.32 0.35
CA GLU A 108 3.08 -14.32 -0.77
C GLU A 108 2.61 -15.19 -1.94
N ALA A 109 1.99 -16.34 -1.65
CA ALA A 109 1.42 -17.24 -2.66
C ALA A 109 0.34 -16.55 -3.52
N MET A 110 -0.40 -15.58 -2.96
CA MET A 110 -1.43 -14.84 -3.69
C MET A 110 -0.84 -13.77 -4.61
N LEU A 111 0.36 -13.25 -4.32
CA LEU A 111 1.03 -12.26 -5.18
C LEU A 111 1.38 -12.82 -6.56
N GLY A 112 1.50 -14.14 -6.69
CA GLY A 112 1.70 -14.84 -7.96
C GLY A 112 0.40 -15.20 -8.70
N SER A 113 -0.78 -14.95 -8.11
CA SER A 113 -2.09 -15.28 -8.69
C SER A 113 -2.89 -14.01 -8.94
N GLU A 114 -2.89 -13.54 -10.20
CA GLU A 114 -3.63 -12.34 -10.62
C GLU A 114 -5.13 -12.47 -10.32
N GLU A 115 -5.73 -13.63 -10.59
CA GLU A 115 -7.15 -13.88 -10.33
C GLU A 115 -7.53 -13.72 -8.85
N GLN A 116 -6.77 -14.35 -7.94
CA GLN A 116 -7.06 -14.25 -6.51
C GLN A 116 -6.82 -12.83 -6.01
N LEU A 117 -5.73 -12.20 -6.45
CA LEU A 117 -5.39 -10.85 -6.04
C LEU A 117 -6.47 -9.86 -6.48
N ASP A 118 -6.93 -9.96 -7.73
CA ASP A 118 -7.98 -9.11 -8.28
C ASP A 118 -9.31 -9.28 -7.54
N LEU A 119 -9.71 -10.52 -7.24
CA LEU A 119 -10.92 -10.80 -6.46
C LEU A 119 -10.89 -10.07 -5.10
N TRP A 120 -9.78 -10.18 -4.38
CA TRP A 120 -9.67 -9.57 -3.05
C TRP A 120 -9.49 -8.04 -3.11
N PHE A 121 -8.84 -7.53 -4.15
CA PHE A 121 -8.76 -6.09 -4.42
C PHE A 121 -10.14 -5.49 -4.68
N GLN A 122 -10.98 -6.17 -5.47
CA GLN A 122 -12.37 -5.75 -5.73
C GLN A 122 -13.20 -5.72 -4.45
N LYS A 123 -13.10 -6.75 -3.61
CA LYS A 123 -13.78 -6.79 -2.30
C LYS A 123 -13.34 -5.64 -1.38
N ALA A 124 -12.03 -5.43 -1.26
CA ALA A 124 -11.47 -4.33 -0.46
C ALA A 124 -11.92 -2.96 -0.98
N PHE A 125 -11.92 -2.77 -2.30
CA PHE A 125 -12.38 -1.55 -2.96
C PHE A 125 -13.86 -1.28 -2.72
N ALA A 126 -14.71 -2.30 -2.90
CA ALA A 126 -16.15 -2.22 -2.67
C ALA A 126 -16.45 -1.85 -1.20
N TYR A 127 -15.81 -2.52 -0.24
CA TYR A 127 -15.95 -2.20 1.18
C TYR A 127 -15.53 -0.76 1.47
N ALA A 128 -14.39 -0.31 0.95
CA ALA A 128 -13.95 1.06 1.17
C ALA A 128 -14.90 2.12 0.59
N LYS A 129 -15.59 1.83 -0.54
CA LYS A 129 -16.63 2.71 -1.10
C LYS A 129 -17.91 2.72 -0.26
N SER A 130 -18.25 1.63 0.42
CA SER A 130 -19.49 1.54 1.21
C SER A 130 -19.40 2.30 2.55
N LEU A 131 -18.19 2.61 3.01
CA LEU A 131 -17.99 3.33 4.26
C LEU A 131 -18.51 4.77 4.20
N PRO A 132 -19.09 5.29 5.30
CA PRO A 132 -19.59 6.65 5.33
C PRO A 132 -18.48 7.67 5.03
N PRO A 133 -18.80 8.79 4.37
CA PRO A 133 -17.80 9.78 4.01
C PRO A 133 -17.10 10.30 5.26
N LYS A 134 -15.77 10.41 5.20
CA LYS A 134 -15.01 11.01 6.31
C LYS A 134 -15.46 12.47 6.48
N PRO A 135 -15.77 12.92 7.71
CA PRO A 135 -16.06 14.32 7.95
C PRO A 135 -14.87 15.17 7.50
N PRO A 136 -15.12 16.35 6.89
CA PRO A 136 -14.05 17.18 6.34
C PRO A 136 -13.09 17.57 7.47
N LYS A 137 -11.81 17.16 7.35
CA LYS A 137 -10.76 17.63 8.25
C LYS A 137 -10.66 19.15 8.08
N LYS A 138 -11.00 19.92 9.12
CA LYS A 138 -10.69 21.36 9.18
C LYS A 138 -9.21 21.53 8.83
N ARG A 139 -8.91 22.13 7.68
CA ARG A 139 -7.53 22.45 7.30
C ARG A 139 -7.01 23.44 8.35
N ARG A 140 -6.11 23.01 9.24
CA ARG A 140 -5.28 23.96 10.01
C ARG A 140 -4.51 24.77 8.97
N SER A 141 -4.80 26.06 8.88
CA SER A 141 -4.01 26.99 8.09
C SER A 141 -2.55 26.86 8.56
N LYS A 142 -1.62 26.72 7.61
CA LYS A 142 -0.20 26.86 7.92
C LYS A 142 -0.05 28.28 8.47
N ARG A 143 0.31 28.41 9.74
CA ARG A 143 0.77 29.67 10.30
C ARG A 143 2.01 30.06 9.47
N ALA A 144 1.89 31.15 8.71
CA ALA A 144 3.04 31.75 8.06
C ALA A 144 4.08 32.07 9.15
N ARG A 145 5.33 31.70 8.90
CA ARG A 145 6.48 32.04 9.74
C ARG A 145 7.22 33.18 9.10
#